data_AF-A0A9W7BYX5-F1
#
_entry.id   AF-A0A9W7BYX5-F1
#
_cell.length_a   1.000
_cell.length_b   1.000
_cell.length_c   1.000
_cell.angle_alpha   90.00
_cell.angle_beta   90.00
_cell.angle_gamma   90.00
#
_symmetry.space_group_name_H-M   'P 1'
#
loop_
_entity.id
_entity.type
_entity.pdbx_description
1 polymer ?
#
loop_
_entity_poly.entity_id
_entity_poly.type
_entity_poly.pdbx_seq_one_letter_code
_entity_poly.pdbx_strand_id
1 'polypeptide(L)'
;MPLPIPFLIPLFCHSILPRPLVSTTFLSLPTSFTSLISTPQWGLYYGVCAIMLPCGLKVAYGFTKIPPFQLAYNNINPRKSFETLKATDAFYNRLCSAEAHSFENAPFYIAGVLSAISMKVEPKLITEYCGFWIALRLLHTATYLGAWGNSGVAVAGVRTVSYVMAASASASLLLHAAQASTA
;
A
#
# COMPACT_ATOMS: atom_id res chain seq x y z
N MET A 1 -26.46 -8.69 0.58
CA MET A 1 -25.46 -9.51 -0.13
C MET A 1 -24.18 -8.69 -0.30
N PRO A 2 -23.01 -9.18 0.09
CA PRO A 2 -21.75 -8.51 -0.22
C PRO A 2 -21.55 -8.52 -1.75
N LEU A 3 -21.39 -7.33 -2.33
CA LEU A 3 -21.15 -7.17 -3.76
C LEU A 3 -19.78 -7.81 -4.11
N PRO A 4 -19.66 -8.62 -5.18
CA PRO A 4 -18.40 -9.25 -5.60
C PRO A 4 -17.47 -8.24 -6.30
N ILE A 5 -17.22 -7.09 -5.67
CA ILE A 5 -16.36 -6.01 -6.16
C ILE A 5 -14.94 -6.50 -6.55
N PRO A 6 -14.29 -7.44 -5.84
CA PRO A 6 -12.93 -7.87 -6.17
C PRO A 6 -12.81 -8.56 -7.54
N PHE A 7 -13.90 -9.10 -8.09
CA PHE A 7 -13.88 -9.82 -9.37
C PHE A 7 -13.98 -8.89 -10.59
N LEU A 8 -14.35 -7.61 -10.41
CA LEU A 8 -14.59 -6.70 -11.54
C LEU A 8 -13.31 -6.06 -12.09
N ILE A 9 -12.21 -6.10 -11.35
CA ILE A 9 -10.94 -5.45 -11.73
C ILE A 9 -10.16 -6.22 -12.80
N PRO A 10 -10.08 -7.57 -12.77
CA PRO A 10 -9.50 -8.30 -13.89
C PRO A 10 -10.33 -8.24 -15.19
N LEU A 11 -11.57 -7.72 -15.18
CA LEU A 11 -12.44 -7.67 -16.36
C LEU A 11 -12.17 -6.47 -17.29
N PHE A 12 -11.41 -5.46 -16.88
CA PHE A 12 -11.10 -4.27 -17.70
C PHE A 12 -9.60 -4.11 -17.99
N CYS A 13 -8.95 -5.19 -18.41
CA CYS A 13 -7.51 -5.25 -18.69
C CYS A 13 -7.00 -4.33 -19.82
N HIS A 14 -7.89 -3.78 -20.65
CA HIS A 14 -7.53 -2.88 -21.76
C HIS A 14 -7.28 -1.43 -21.31
N SER A 15 -7.74 -1.06 -20.11
CA SER A 15 -7.55 0.27 -19.51
C SER A 15 -7.76 0.18 -17.99
N ILE A 16 -6.88 -0.58 -17.32
CA ILE A 16 -6.99 -0.94 -15.89
C ILE A 16 -7.25 0.28 -14.99
N LEU A 17 -6.64 1.43 -15.32
CA LEU A 17 -6.92 2.73 -14.70
C LEU A 17 -6.76 3.84 -15.75
N PRO A 18 -7.80 4.62 -16.06
CA PRO A 18 -7.68 5.72 -17.01
C PRO A 18 -6.83 6.85 -16.42
N ARG A 19 -5.86 7.35 -17.20
CA ARG A 19 -4.95 8.46 -16.79
C ARG A 19 -5.70 9.67 -16.21
N PRO A 20 -6.82 10.17 -16.77
CA PRO A 20 -7.55 11.29 -16.19
C PRO A 20 -7.94 11.07 -14.73
N LEU A 21 -8.40 9.87 -14.36
CA LEU A 21 -8.76 9.57 -12.98
C LEU A 21 -7.54 9.66 -12.05
N VAL A 22 -6.40 9.12 -12.50
CA VAL A 22 -5.13 9.15 -11.75
C VAL A 22 -4.62 10.58 -11.62
N SER A 23 -4.56 11.34 -12.72
CA SER A 23 -4.08 12.71 -12.72
C SER A 23 -4.99 13.62 -11.89
N THR A 24 -6.32 13.54 -12.00
CA THR A 24 -7.24 14.35 -11.19
C THR A 24 -7.10 14.02 -9.70
N THR A 25 -6.98 12.74 -9.35
CA THR A 25 -6.76 12.35 -7.95
C THR A 25 -5.42 12.86 -7.45
N PHE A 26 -4.35 12.69 -8.22
CA PHE A 26 -3.01 13.15 -7.85
C PHE A 26 -2.97 14.68 -7.68
N LEU A 27 -3.61 15.42 -8.58
CA LEU A 27 -3.72 16.89 -8.51
C LEU A 27 -4.59 17.36 -7.34
N SER A 28 -5.50 16.54 -6.83
CA SER A 28 -6.30 16.83 -5.64
C SER A 28 -5.54 16.60 -4.32
N LEU A 29 -4.37 15.95 -4.37
CA LEU A 29 -3.54 15.76 -3.19
C LEU A 29 -2.91 17.09 -2.75
N PRO A 30 -2.58 17.25 -1.46
CA PRO A 30 -1.89 18.43 -0.97
C PRO A 30 -0.62 18.71 -1.79
N THR A 31 -0.35 19.98 -2.07
CA THR A 31 0.83 20.40 -2.86
C THR A 31 2.15 19.97 -2.22
N SER A 32 2.18 19.87 -0.89
CA SER A 32 3.32 19.31 -0.14
C SER A 32 3.55 17.83 -0.45
N PHE A 33 2.50 17.06 -0.73
CA PHE A 33 2.62 15.65 -1.09
C PHE A 33 3.09 15.48 -2.54
N THR A 34 2.53 16.25 -3.46
CA THR A 34 2.89 16.17 -4.89
C THR A 34 4.30 16.70 -5.15
N SER A 35 4.78 17.67 -4.38
CA SER A 35 6.16 18.16 -4.48
C SER A 35 7.20 17.16 -3.96
N LEU A 36 6.86 16.36 -2.95
CA LEU A 36 7.71 15.27 -2.45
C LEU A 36 7.90 14.19 -3.51
N ILE A 37 6.86 13.87 -4.28
CA ILE A 37 6.90 12.88 -5.35
C ILE A 37 7.06 13.61 -6.68
N SER A 38 8.19 14.27 -6.85
CA SER A 38 8.51 15.06 -8.05
C SER A 38 9.07 14.22 -9.20
N THR A 39 9.69 13.08 -8.90
CA THR A 39 10.29 12.17 -9.88
C THR A 39 9.86 10.72 -9.64
N PRO A 40 10.00 9.84 -10.65
CA PRO A 40 9.72 8.42 -10.49
C PRO A 40 10.52 7.75 -9.36
N GLN A 41 11.78 8.16 -9.16
CA GLN A 41 12.65 7.63 -8.11
C GLN A 41 12.17 8.02 -6.71
N TRP A 42 11.76 9.28 -6.53
CA TRP A 42 11.12 9.72 -5.29
C TRP A 42 9.80 9.00 -5.06
N GLY A 43 9.01 8.77 -6.12
CA GLY A 43 7.82 7.93 -6.08
C GLY A 43 8.14 6.54 -5.53
N LEU A 44 9.10 5.84 -6.12
CA LEU A 44 9.53 4.51 -5.65
C LEU A 44 9.95 4.52 -4.18
N TYR A 45 10.80 5.48 -3.80
CA TYR A 45 11.28 5.63 -2.43
C TYR A 45 10.14 5.80 -1.41
N TYR A 46 9.26 6.77 -1.64
CA TYR A 46 8.11 7.02 -0.75
C TYR A 46 7.08 5.88 -0.78
N GLY A 47 6.96 5.17 -1.91
CA GLY A 47 6.19 3.93 -2.01
C GLY A 47 6.70 2.85 -1.08
N VAL A 48 8.02 2.63 -1.04
CA VAL A 48 8.66 1.71 -0.08
C VAL A 48 8.45 2.18 1.36
N CYS A 49 8.57 3.47 1.64
CA CYS A 49 8.26 4.01 2.96
C CYS A 49 6.80 3.72 3.38
N ALA A 50 5.84 3.89 2.47
CA ALA A 50 4.44 3.59 2.72
C ALA A 50 4.18 2.09 2.95
N ILE A 51 4.91 1.20 2.27
CA ILE A 51 4.88 -0.25 2.52
C ILE A 51 5.34 -0.58 3.94
N MET A 52 6.40 0.09 4.40
CA MET A 52 7.01 -0.15 5.71
C MET A 52 6.24 0.48 6.88
N LEU A 53 5.29 1.38 6.59
CA LEU A 53 4.54 2.10 7.62
C LEU A 53 3.83 1.17 8.63
N PRO A 54 3.09 0.12 8.24
CA PRO A 54 2.46 -0.79 9.20
C PRO A 54 3.49 -1.56 10.04
N CYS A 55 4.64 -1.90 9.47
CA CYS A 55 5.73 -2.55 10.20
C CYS A 55 6.27 -1.64 11.31
N GLY A 56 6.55 -0.37 11.00
CA GLY A 56 6.98 0.62 11.99
C GLY A 56 5.94 0.82 13.11
N LEU A 57 4.66 0.95 12.75
CA LEU A 57 3.55 1.09 13.71
C LEU A 57 3.39 -0.16 14.60
N LYS A 58 3.50 -1.36 14.01
CA LYS A 58 3.47 -2.64 14.72
C LYS A 58 4.59 -2.71 15.75
N VAL A 59 5.82 -2.40 15.34
CA VAL A 59 6.99 -2.44 16.23
C VAL A 59 6.84 -1.43 17.37
N ALA A 60 6.50 -0.18 17.05
CA ALA A 60 6.27 0.86 18.05
C ALA A 60 5.19 0.47 19.05
N TYR A 61 4.04 -0.02 18.58
CA TYR A 61 2.96 -0.47 19.45
C TYR A 61 3.39 -1.66 20.33
N GLY A 62 4.09 -2.64 19.77
CA GLY A 62 4.59 -3.78 20.53
C GLY A 62 5.54 -3.36 21.66
N PHE A 63 6.41 -2.37 21.42
CA PHE A 63 7.27 -1.81 22.47
C PHE A 63 6.49 -1.13 23.61
N THR A 64 5.29 -0.62 23.36
CA THR A 64 4.42 -0.08 24.43
C THR A 64 3.68 -1.14 25.24
N LYS A 65 3.55 -2.36 24.71
CA LYS A 65 2.76 -3.44 25.32
C LYS A 65 3.60 -4.51 25.98
N ILE A 66 4.79 -4.77 25.46
CA ILE A 66 5.68 -5.81 25.96
C ILE A 66 6.61 -5.17 27.00
N PRO A 67 6.62 -5.64 28.26
CA PRO A 67 7.52 -5.14 29.28
C PRO A 67 9.00 -5.27 28.86
N PRO A 68 9.89 -4.31 29.22
CA PRO A 68 11.31 -4.35 28.87
C PRO A 68 12.02 -5.65 29.21
N PHE A 69 11.69 -6.28 30.35
CA PHE A 69 12.29 -7.55 30.76
C PHE A 69 11.93 -8.73 29.83
N GLN A 70 10.74 -8.71 29.20
CA GLN A 70 10.33 -9.71 28.22
C GLN A 70 10.93 -9.46 26.83
N LEU A 71 11.37 -8.22 26.56
CA LEU A 71 12.11 -7.86 25.35
C LEU A 71 13.60 -8.20 25.48
N ALA A 72 14.13 -8.18 26.71
CA ALA A 72 15.57 -8.18 26.95
C ALA A 72 16.25 -9.56 26.97
N TYR A 73 15.54 -10.70 27.06
CA TYR A 73 16.21 -11.95 27.48
C TYR A 73 15.66 -13.27 26.93
N ASN A 74 15.44 -13.40 25.61
CA ASN A 74 15.34 -14.74 25.02
C ASN A 74 15.89 -14.83 23.58
N ASN A 75 17.19 -15.09 23.46
CA ASN A 75 17.84 -15.34 22.16
C ASN A 75 17.44 -16.68 21.52
N ILE A 76 16.79 -17.59 22.26
CA ILE A 76 16.33 -18.88 21.72
C ILE A 76 15.08 -18.68 20.87
N ASN A 77 14.17 -17.79 21.29
CA ASN A 77 13.03 -17.38 20.48
C ASN A 77 12.70 -15.90 20.71
N PRO A 78 13.37 -14.98 19.98
CA PRO A 78 13.16 -13.54 20.13
C PRO A 78 11.77 -13.07 19.67
N ARG A 79 10.99 -13.92 18.98
CA ARG A 79 9.67 -13.58 18.44
C ARG A 79 8.51 -13.97 19.35
N LYS A 80 8.73 -14.82 20.35
CA LYS A 80 7.67 -15.38 21.21
C LYS A 80 6.76 -14.32 21.84
N SER A 81 7.34 -13.22 22.34
CA SER A 81 6.56 -12.15 22.99
C SER A 81 5.64 -11.44 21.99
N PHE A 82 6.09 -11.22 20.76
CA PHE A 82 5.27 -10.63 19.69
C PHE A 82 4.24 -11.61 19.12
N GLU A 83 4.57 -12.91 19.05
CA GLU A 83 3.61 -13.96 18.66
C GLU A 83 2.47 -14.09 19.67
N THR A 84 2.82 -14.05 20.97
CA THR A 84 1.84 -14.04 22.06
C THR A 84 0.97 -12.80 21.96
N LEU A 85 1.58 -11.61 21.80
CA LEU A 85 0.85 -10.37 21.64
C LEU A 85 -0.10 -10.40 20.42
N LYS A 86 0.33 -10.98 19.29
CA LYS A 86 -0.53 -11.18 18.11
C LYS A 86 -1.73 -12.06 18.39
N ALA A 87 -1.59 -13.08 19.23
CA ALA A 87 -2.70 -13.97 19.59
C ALA A 87 -3.68 -13.31 20.57
N THR A 88 -3.19 -12.43 21.47
CA THR A 88 -3.98 -11.89 22.58
C THR A 88 -4.52 -10.48 22.33
N ASP A 89 -3.86 -9.68 21.50
CA ASP A 89 -4.20 -8.28 21.24
C ASP A 89 -4.75 -8.10 19.82
N ALA A 90 -6.05 -7.79 19.75
CA ALA A 90 -6.76 -7.64 18.48
C ALA A 90 -6.21 -6.49 17.62
N PHE A 91 -5.69 -5.42 18.23
CA PHE A 91 -5.14 -4.29 17.50
C PHE A 91 -3.75 -4.62 16.93
N TYR A 92 -2.90 -5.28 17.71
CA TYR A 92 -1.60 -5.77 17.21
C TYR A 92 -1.79 -6.78 16.07
N ASN A 93 -2.79 -7.67 16.17
CA ASN A 93 -3.11 -8.59 15.07
C ASN A 93 -3.52 -7.84 13.79
N ARG A 94 -4.33 -6.77 13.90
CA ARG A 94 -4.68 -5.92 12.76
C ARG A 94 -3.47 -5.26 12.12
N LEU A 95 -2.51 -4.77 12.93
CA LEU A 95 -1.24 -4.21 12.43
C LEU A 95 -0.43 -5.26 11.67
N CYS A 96 -0.36 -6.51 12.16
CA CYS A 96 0.28 -7.61 11.46
C CYS A 96 -0.39 -7.92 10.11
N SER A 97 -1.73 -7.92 10.06
CA SER A 97 -2.44 -8.16 8.81
C SER A 97 -2.29 -7.00 7.82
N ALA A 98 -2.28 -5.75 8.30
CA ALA A 98 -2.01 -4.58 7.46
C ALA A 98 -0.60 -4.62 6.84
N GLU A 99 0.40 -5.03 7.63
CA GLU A 99 1.77 -5.26 7.18
C GLU A 99 1.83 -6.34 6.09
N ALA A 100 1.21 -7.50 6.32
CA ALA A 100 1.18 -8.59 5.34
C ALA A 100 0.60 -8.11 3.99
N HIS A 101 -0.52 -7.40 4.02
CA HIS A 101 -1.12 -6.82 2.80
C HIS A 101 -0.26 -5.76 2.10
N SER A 102 0.60 -5.05 2.84
CA SER A 102 1.58 -4.14 2.25
C SER A 102 2.69 -4.90 1.54
N PHE A 103 3.22 -5.96 2.16
CA PHE A 103 4.27 -6.77 1.53
C PHE A 103 3.78 -7.61 0.35
N GLU A 104 2.52 -8.07 0.34
CA GLU A 104 1.94 -8.80 -0.79
C GLU A 104 1.91 -7.96 -2.09
N ASN A 105 1.65 -6.65 -2.00
CA ASN A 105 1.60 -5.77 -3.16
C ASN A 105 2.95 -5.15 -3.53
N ALA A 106 3.90 -5.14 -2.59
CA ALA A 106 5.17 -4.45 -2.77
C ALA A 106 5.95 -4.90 -4.02
N PRO A 107 6.08 -6.22 -4.32
CA PRO A 107 6.80 -6.65 -5.51
C PRO A 107 6.20 -6.11 -6.80
N PHE A 108 4.87 -6.08 -6.92
CA PHE A 108 4.19 -5.60 -8.13
C PHE A 108 4.39 -4.10 -8.34
N TYR A 109 4.30 -3.31 -7.27
CA TYR A 109 4.57 -1.88 -7.33
C TYR A 109 6.02 -1.60 -7.72
N ILE A 110 6.97 -2.21 -7.01
CA ILE A 110 8.41 -2.01 -7.26
C ILE A 110 8.77 -2.44 -8.68
N ALA A 111 8.31 -3.62 -9.12
CA ALA A 111 8.55 -4.12 -10.46
C ALA A 111 7.90 -3.22 -11.53
N GLY A 112 6.68 -2.74 -11.30
CA GLY A 112 5.99 -1.84 -12.21
C GLY A 112 6.73 -0.53 -12.41
N VAL A 113 7.16 0.12 -11.33
CA VAL A 113 7.90 1.38 -11.39
C VAL A 113 9.26 1.19 -12.06
N LEU A 114 10.03 0.18 -11.65
CA LEU A 114 11.37 -0.08 -12.23
C LEU A 114 11.29 -0.47 -13.71
N SER A 115 10.29 -1.25 -14.11
CA SER A 115 10.07 -1.62 -15.51
C SER A 115 9.70 -0.40 -16.35
N ALA A 116 8.80 0.46 -15.87
CA ALA A 116 8.41 1.68 -16.56
C ALA A 116 9.57 2.66 -16.73
N ILE A 117 10.41 2.82 -15.69
CA ILE A 117 11.65 3.61 -15.78
C ILE A 117 12.61 3.00 -16.81
N SER A 118 12.81 1.68 -16.78
CA SER A 118 13.74 0.98 -17.67
C SER A 118 13.32 1.11 -19.15
N MET A 119 12.01 1.06 -19.42
CA MET A 119 11.44 1.22 -20.76
C MET A 119 11.21 2.69 -21.16
N LYS A 120 11.74 3.65 -20.38
CA LYS A 120 11.65 5.09 -20.67
C LYS A 120 10.22 5.60 -20.85
N VAL A 121 9.25 5.05 -20.12
CA VAL A 121 7.88 5.58 -20.06
C VAL A 121 7.93 7.04 -19.56
N GLU A 122 7.02 7.89 -20.05
CA GLU A 122 6.94 9.31 -19.69
C GLU A 122 7.08 9.51 -18.17
N PRO A 123 8.12 10.23 -17.68
CA PRO A 123 8.39 10.33 -16.23
C PRO A 123 7.20 10.90 -15.45
N LYS A 124 6.50 11.90 -16.00
CA LYS A 124 5.32 12.50 -15.38
C LYS A 124 4.22 11.47 -15.14
N LEU A 125 3.98 10.57 -16.10
CA LEU A 125 3.00 9.50 -15.97
C LEU A 125 3.39 8.56 -14.82
N ILE A 126 4.64 8.11 -14.77
CA ILE A 126 5.11 7.22 -13.69
C ILE A 126 4.92 7.90 -12.33
N THR A 127 5.29 9.17 -12.21
CA THR A 127 5.14 9.97 -10.99
C THR A 127 3.69 10.08 -10.55
N GLU A 128 2.75 10.35 -11.46
CA GLU A 128 1.31 10.42 -11.16
C GLU A 128 0.78 9.08 -10.61
N TYR A 129 1.13 7.96 -11.24
CA TYR A 129 0.75 6.63 -10.77
C TYR A 129 1.39 6.26 -9.43
N CYS A 130 2.65 6.62 -9.20
CA CYS A 130 3.31 6.45 -7.90
C CYS A 130 2.58 7.23 -6.81
N GLY A 131 2.27 8.51 -7.04
CA GLY A 131 1.56 9.33 -6.08
C GLY A 131 0.16 8.82 -5.76
N PHE A 132 -0.59 8.43 -6.79
CA PHE A 132 -1.89 7.78 -6.64
C PHE A 132 -1.80 6.49 -5.81
N TRP A 133 -0.84 5.63 -6.14
CA TRP A 133 -0.59 4.38 -5.42
C TRP A 133 -0.29 4.64 -3.94
N ILE A 134 0.62 5.56 -3.63
CA ILE A 134 1.00 5.91 -2.25
C ILE A 134 -0.21 6.43 -1.48
N ALA A 135 -0.97 7.36 -2.06
CA ALA A 135 -2.17 7.91 -1.43
C ALA A 135 -3.18 6.81 -1.07
N LEU A 136 -3.42 5.87 -2.00
CA LEU A 136 -4.30 4.73 -1.76
C LEU A 136 -3.76 3.77 -0.69
N ARG A 137 -2.45 3.55 -0.60
CA ARG A 137 -1.85 2.72 0.45
C ARG A 137 -1.92 3.36 1.82
N LEU A 138 -1.76 4.68 1.90
CA LEU A 138 -1.96 5.42 3.14
C LEU A 138 -3.42 5.35 3.58
N LEU A 139 -4.37 5.54 2.65
CA LEU A 139 -5.80 5.40 2.91
C LEU A 139 -6.17 3.97 3.34
N HIS A 140 -5.64 2.95 2.64
CA HIS A 140 -5.82 1.55 2.99
C HIS A 140 -5.33 1.27 4.42
N THR A 141 -4.13 1.74 4.76
CA THR A 141 -3.55 1.56 6.09
C THR A 141 -4.39 2.28 7.14
N ALA A 142 -4.77 3.54 6.92
CA ALA A 142 -5.58 4.31 7.85
C ALA A 142 -6.95 3.65 8.10
N THR A 143 -7.62 3.17 7.05
CA THR A 143 -8.91 2.45 7.17
C THR A 143 -8.75 1.08 7.83
N TYR A 144 -7.61 0.40 7.67
CA TYR A 144 -7.30 -0.83 8.39
C TYR A 144 -7.22 -0.60 9.90
N LEU A 145 -6.61 0.51 10.31
CA LEU A 145 -6.38 0.85 11.72
C LEU A 145 -7.61 1.49 12.38
N GLY A 146 -8.36 2.30 11.64
CA GLY A 146 -9.50 3.09 12.13
C GLY A 146 -10.85 2.37 12.20
N ALA A 147 -10.97 1.12 11.75
CA ALA A 147 -12.24 0.36 11.80
C ALA A 147 -12.59 -0.10 13.23
N TRP A 148 -13.06 0.85 14.07
CA TRP A 148 -13.53 0.62 15.44
C TRP A 148 -15.06 0.84 15.46
N GLY A 149 -15.85 -0.17 15.84
CA GLY A 149 -17.31 -0.05 16.04
C GLY A 149 -18.21 -0.22 14.79
N ASN A 150 -19.45 0.30 14.88
CA ASN A 150 -20.57 0.10 13.93
C ASN A 150 -20.36 0.71 12.53
N SER A 151 -19.27 1.46 12.30
CA SER A 151 -18.88 1.99 10.98
C SER A 151 -18.18 0.94 10.08
N GLY A 152 -18.08 -0.31 10.55
CA GLY A 152 -17.23 -1.35 9.97
C GLY A 152 -17.48 -1.68 8.49
N VAL A 153 -18.72 -1.59 8.00
CA VAL A 153 -19.06 -1.99 6.63
C VAL A 153 -18.53 -0.98 5.60
N ALA A 154 -18.79 0.32 5.81
CA ALA A 154 -18.33 1.35 4.90
C ALA A 154 -16.79 1.45 4.88
N VAL A 155 -16.17 1.42 6.07
CA VAL A 155 -14.70 1.46 6.19
C VAL A 155 -14.05 0.22 5.56
N ALA A 156 -14.65 -0.97 5.71
CA ALA A 156 -14.18 -2.18 5.03
C ALA A 156 -14.31 -2.08 3.50
N GLY A 157 -15.37 -1.43 3.00
CA GLY A 157 -15.54 -1.12 1.59
C GLY A 157 -14.41 -0.23 1.05
N VAL A 158 -14.15 0.91 1.72
CA VAL A 158 -13.06 1.83 1.34
C VAL A 158 -11.71 1.15 1.38
N ARG A 159 -11.43 0.33 2.41
CA ARG A 159 -10.21 -0.47 2.48
C ARG A 159 -10.08 -1.39 1.26
N THR A 160 -11.12 -2.14 0.93
CA THR A 160 -11.07 -3.08 -0.21
C THR A 160 -10.87 -2.35 -1.53
N VAL A 161 -11.60 -1.25 -1.75
CA VAL A 161 -11.47 -0.44 -2.97
C VAL A 161 -10.08 0.20 -3.06
N SER A 162 -9.55 0.76 -1.98
CA SER A 162 -8.21 1.36 -1.99
C SER A 162 -7.10 0.35 -2.25
N TYR A 163 -7.20 -0.86 -1.67
CA TYR A 163 -6.28 -1.97 -1.97
C TYR A 163 -6.28 -2.29 -3.46
N VAL A 164 -7.48 -2.52 -4.00
CA VAL A 164 -7.70 -2.88 -5.39
C VAL A 164 -7.16 -1.82 -6.34
N MET A 165 -7.49 -0.55 -6.09
CA MET A 165 -7.09 0.55 -6.96
C MET A 165 -5.57 0.77 -6.93
N ALA A 166 -4.92 0.48 -5.80
CA ALA A 166 -3.46 0.48 -5.72
C ALA A 166 -2.86 -0.66 -6.54
N ALA A 167 -3.42 -1.88 -6.46
CA ALA A 167 -2.98 -3.01 -7.29
C ALA A 167 -3.14 -2.69 -8.80
N SER A 168 -4.28 -2.10 -9.17
CA SER A 168 -4.54 -1.61 -10.53
C SER A 168 -3.48 -0.61 -11.00
N ALA A 169 -3.04 0.32 -10.14
CA ALA A 169 -2.01 1.29 -10.50
C ALA A 169 -0.64 0.63 -10.76
N SER A 170 -0.29 -0.41 -10.00
CA SER A 170 0.91 -1.23 -10.26
C SER A 170 0.81 -1.97 -11.59
N ALA A 171 -0.35 -2.55 -11.90
CA ALA A 171 -0.59 -3.22 -13.17
C ALA A 171 -0.55 -2.26 -14.37
N SER A 172 -1.09 -1.04 -14.23
CA SER A 172 -1.00 -0.01 -15.27
C SER A 172 0.44 0.38 -15.59
N LEU A 173 1.31 0.49 -14.58
CA LEU A 173 2.74 0.76 -14.81
C LEU A 173 3.42 -0.37 -15.59
N LEU A 174 3.12 -1.62 -15.26
CA LEU A 174 3.61 -2.78 -16.01
C LEU A 174 3.10 -2.79 -17.46
N LEU A 175 1.82 -2.46 -17.68
CA LEU A 175 1.23 -2.38 -19.01
C LEU A 175 1.89 -1.28 -19.85
N HIS A 176 2.09 -0.08 -19.28
CA HIS A 176 2.79 1.00 -19.97
C HIS A 176 4.24 0.64 -20.31
N ALA A 177 4.94 -0.06 -19.42
CA ALA A 177 6.28 -0.57 -19.70
C ALA A 177 6.27 -1.57 -20.87
N ALA A 178 5.32 -2.50 -20.90
CA ALA A 178 5.18 -3.49 -21.97
C ALA A 178 4.81 -2.85 -23.31
N GLN A 179 3.96 -1.81 -23.32
CA GLN A 179 3.65 -1.06 -24.54
C GLN A 179 4.89 -0.34 -25.08
N ALA A 180 5.66 0.30 -24.19
CA ALA A 180 6.88 1.01 -24.56
C ALA A 180 8.00 0.08 -25.04
N SER A 181 8.02 -1.20 -24.66
CA SER A 181 9.02 -2.15 -25.17
C SER A 181 8.75 -2.65 -26.59
N THR A 182 7.54 -2.42 -27.10
CA THR A 182 7.12 -2.83 -28.46
C THR A 182 7.06 -1.67 -29.47
N ALA A 183 7.28 -0.45 -29.01
CA ALA A 183 7.29 0.77 -29.82
C ALA A 183 8.70 1.07 -30.34
#